data_AF-A0A659UGS9-F1
#
_entry.id   AF-A0A659UGS9-F1
#
_cell.length_a   1.000
_cell.length_b   1.000
_cell.length_c   1.000
_cell.angle_alpha   90.00
_cell.angle_beta   90.00
_cell.angle_gamma   90.00
#
_symmetry.space_group_name_H-M   'P 1'
#
loop_
_entity.id
_entity.type
_entity.pdbx_description
1 polymer ?
#
loop_
_entity_poly.entity_id
_entity_poly.type
_entity_poly.pdbx_seq_one_letter_code
_entity_poly.pdbx_strand_id
1 'polypeptide(L)'
;LHNLPGVPFGEVRLKPGVVNCASRGMRIVLEGKTAHSSMPETGTSPMPAISELMPALPALGRATFADDDFSMVTVTHARMGEAVLGIAPAHA
;
A
#
# COMPACT_ATOMS: atom_id res chain seq x y z
N LEU A 1 3.27 21.38 13.68
CA LEU A 1 3.70 22.38 12.68
C LEU A 1 4.08 21.61 11.42
N HIS A 2 3.52 21.95 10.26
CA HIS A 2 3.84 21.30 8.98
C HIS A 2 4.25 22.39 8.01
N ASN A 3 5.28 22.15 7.20
CA ASN A 3 5.57 23.07 6.10
C ASN A 3 4.48 22.87 5.05
N LEU A 4 3.74 23.92 4.71
CA LEU A 4 2.65 23.83 3.75
C LEU A 4 3.08 24.57 2.46
N PRO A 5 3.59 23.84 1.45
CA PRO A 5 3.90 24.43 0.15
C PRO A 5 2.70 25.24 -0.37
N GLY A 6 2.98 26.47 -0.82
CA GLY A 6 1.95 27.42 -1.27
C GLY A 6 1.55 28.47 -0.23
N VAL A 7 1.97 28.35 1.03
CA VAL A 7 1.86 29.46 2.01
C VAL A 7 3.07 30.39 1.87
N PRO A 8 2.88 31.71 1.72
CA PRO A 8 3.98 32.65 1.66
C PRO A 8 4.89 32.60 2.88
N PHE A 9 6.17 32.87 2.67
CA PHE A 9 7.14 32.95 3.75
C PHE A 9 6.75 34.04 4.76
N GLY A 10 6.80 33.70 6.06
CA GLY A 10 6.41 34.61 7.15
C GLY A 10 4.92 34.56 7.51
N GLU A 11 4.10 33.81 6.78
CA GLU A 11 2.68 33.62 7.11
C GLU A 11 2.44 32.33 7.90
N VAL A 12 1.48 32.39 8.82
CA VAL A 12 1.04 31.24 9.64
C VAL A 12 -0.46 31.08 9.51
N ARG A 13 -0.92 29.85 9.27
CA ARG A 13 -2.34 29.49 9.30
C ARG A 13 -2.66 28.69 10.55
N LEU A 14 -3.76 29.03 11.20
CA LEU A 14 -4.23 28.39 12.42
C LEU A 14 -5.65 27.89 12.22
N LYS A 15 -5.94 26.71 12.76
CA LYS A 15 -7.29 26.14 12.89
C LYS A 15 -7.44 25.61 14.31
N PRO A 16 -8.53 25.92 15.02
CA PRO A 16 -8.82 25.28 16.31
C PRO A 16 -8.96 23.76 16.16
N GLY A 17 -8.43 23.00 17.11
CA GLY A 17 -8.55 21.54 17.15
C GLY A 17 -7.54 20.78 16.27
N VAL A 18 -7.95 19.60 15.78
CA VAL A 18 -7.09 18.68 15.02
C VAL A 18 -6.92 19.16 13.58
N VAL A 19 -5.68 19.11 13.09
CA VAL A 19 -5.30 19.61 11.76
C VAL A 19 -4.74 18.53 10.83
N ASN A 20 -4.36 17.36 11.35
CA ASN A 20 -3.77 16.26 10.58
C ASN A 20 -4.41 14.92 10.99
N CYS A 21 -4.49 13.98 10.05
CA CYS A 21 -4.91 12.61 10.32
C CYS A 21 -3.82 11.84 11.08
N ALA A 22 -4.23 10.94 11.99
CA ALA A 22 -3.33 9.90 12.48
C ALA A 22 -3.00 8.93 11.34
N SER A 23 -1.80 8.36 11.35
CA SER A 23 -1.38 7.38 10.34
C SER A 23 -0.55 6.26 10.97
N ARG A 24 -0.58 5.09 10.32
CA ARG A 24 0.22 3.92 10.68
C ARG A 24 0.63 3.16 9.41
N GLY A 25 1.85 2.64 9.40
CA GLY A 25 2.32 1.74 8.34
C GLY A 25 2.04 0.27 8.65
N MET A 26 1.91 -0.54 7.60
CA MET A 26 1.81 -1.99 7.66
C MET A 26 2.72 -2.61 6.60
N ARG A 27 3.29 -3.78 6.91
CA ARG A 27 3.99 -4.64 5.94
C ARG A 27 3.31 -5.99 5.92
N ILE A 28 2.96 -6.46 4.72
CA ILE A 28 2.45 -7.81 4.46
C ILE A 28 3.58 -8.59 3.81
N VAL A 29 3.85 -9.80 4.29
CA VAL A 29 4.80 -10.74 3.69
C VAL A 29 4.02 -11.98 3.31
N LEU A 30 4.12 -12.39 2.05
CA LEU A 30 3.46 -13.58 1.53
C LEU A 30 4.50 -14.65 1.26
N GLU A 31 4.23 -15.88 1.72
CA GLU A 31 5.10 -17.03 1.57
C GLU A 31 4.37 -18.17 0.88
N GLY A 32 5.11 -18.90 0.04
CA GLY A 32 4.61 -19.96 -0.80
C GLY A 32 5.73 -20.90 -1.22
N LYS A 33 5.66 -21.45 -2.43
CA LYS A 33 6.63 -22.43 -2.93
C LYS A 33 7.02 -22.14 -4.37
N THR A 34 8.32 -22.14 -4.66
CA THR A 34 8.83 -21.91 -6.01
C THR A 34 8.50 -23.08 -6.93
N ALA A 35 8.34 -22.82 -8.22
CA ALA A 35 8.21 -23.85 -9.24
C ALA A 35 8.98 -23.48 -10.51
N HIS A 36 9.30 -24.48 -11.34
CA HIS A 36 9.73 -24.23 -12.71
C HIS A 36 8.60 -23.51 -13.47
N SER A 37 8.91 -22.50 -14.28
CA SER A 37 7.88 -21.67 -14.93
C SER A 37 6.97 -22.45 -15.88
N SER A 38 7.42 -23.59 -16.41
CA SER A 38 6.59 -24.50 -17.22
C SER A 38 5.77 -25.52 -16.44
N MET A 39 5.89 -25.55 -15.10
CA MET A 39 5.15 -26.47 -14.21
C MET A 39 4.64 -25.72 -12.96
N PRO A 40 3.89 -24.60 -13.13
CA PRO A 40 3.48 -23.74 -12.02
C PRO A 40 2.64 -24.45 -10.95
N GLU A 41 1.92 -25.52 -11.31
CA GLU A 41 1.11 -26.36 -10.42
C GLU A 41 1.91 -27.09 -9.34
N THR A 42 3.23 -27.17 -9.50
CA THR A 42 4.14 -27.78 -8.51
C THR A 42 4.53 -26.84 -7.36
N GLY A 43 4.15 -25.56 -7.47
CA GLY A 43 4.43 -24.49 -6.52
C GLY A 43 3.17 -23.84 -5.96
N THR A 44 3.39 -22.75 -5.22
CA THR A 44 2.31 -21.91 -4.66
C THR A 44 2.76 -20.47 -4.78
N SER A 45 2.30 -19.81 -5.84
CA SER A 45 2.68 -18.43 -6.13
C SER A 45 1.87 -17.45 -5.28
N PRO A 46 2.49 -16.38 -4.73
CA PRO A 46 1.75 -15.31 -4.05
C PRO A 46 0.97 -14.41 -5.02
N MET A 47 1.15 -14.56 -6.34
CA MET A 47 0.55 -13.71 -7.37
C MET A 47 -0.97 -13.53 -7.24
N PRO A 48 -1.78 -14.58 -7.03
CA PRO A 48 -3.22 -14.42 -6.88
C PRO A 48 -3.58 -13.55 -5.66
N ALA A 49 -2.91 -13.78 -4.52
CA ALA A 49 -3.15 -13.01 -3.30
C ALA A 49 -2.77 -11.53 -3.47
N ILE A 50 -1.64 -11.23 -4.12
CA ILE A 50 -1.27 -9.83 -4.43
C ILE A 50 -2.32 -9.19 -5.33
N SER A 51 -2.78 -9.92 -6.36
CA SER A 51 -3.75 -9.41 -7.34
C SER A 51 -5.08 -9.04 -6.69
N GLU A 52 -5.49 -9.79 -5.66
CA GLU A 52 -6.69 -9.50 -4.87
C GLU A 52 -6.47 -8.34 -3.88
N LEU A 53 -5.35 -8.35 -3.16
CA LEU A 53 -5.03 -7.33 -2.15
C LEU A 53 -4.81 -5.94 -2.75
N MET A 54 -4.21 -5.86 -3.95
CA MET A 54 -3.81 -4.60 -4.56
C MET A 54 -4.97 -3.60 -4.74
N PRO A 55 -6.14 -3.97 -5.30
CA PRO A 55 -7.32 -3.10 -5.32
C PRO A 55 -8.11 -3.10 -4.01
N ALA A 56 -8.12 -4.21 -3.26
CA ALA A 56 -8.93 -4.33 -2.05
C ALA A 56 -8.44 -3.41 -0.92
N LEU A 57 -7.12 -3.24 -0.76
CA LEU A 57 -6.55 -2.42 0.30
C LEU A 57 -6.92 -0.93 0.16
N PRO A 58 -6.70 -0.25 -0.99
CA PRO A 58 -7.16 1.13 -1.17
C PRO A 58 -8.67 1.30 -1.01
N ALA A 59 -9.46 0.29 -1.38
CA ALA A 59 -10.92 0.31 -1.25
C ALA A 59 -11.42 0.29 0.20
N LEU A 60 -10.55 0.03 1.19
CA LEU A 60 -10.88 0.20 2.61
C LEU A 60 -10.93 1.68 3.03
N GLY A 61 -10.36 2.59 2.24
CA GLY A 61 -10.52 4.03 2.44
C GLY A 61 -11.97 4.46 2.24
N ARG A 62 -12.39 5.50 2.95
CA ARG A 62 -13.76 6.02 2.89
C ARG A 62 -13.82 7.52 3.13
N ALA A 63 -14.96 8.08 2.75
CA ALA A 63 -15.31 9.49 2.91
C ALA A 63 -14.31 10.43 2.20
N THR A 64 -14.48 11.74 2.42
CA THR A 64 -13.62 12.79 1.87
C THR A 64 -12.88 13.50 3.00
N PHE A 65 -11.85 14.27 2.69
CA PHE A 65 -11.09 15.04 3.69
C PHE A 65 -11.93 16.02 4.53
N ALA A 66 -13.15 16.36 4.09
CA ALA A 66 -14.06 17.22 4.83
C ALA A 66 -14.84 16.47 5.92
N ASP A 67 -14.87 15.13 5.87
CA ASP A 67 -15.67 14.28 6.76
C ASP A 67 -14.87 13.85 7.99
N ASP A 68 -15.52 13.80 9.15
CA ASP A 68 -14.88 13.43 10.42
C ASP A 68 -14.43 11.96 10.47
N ASP A 69 -15.06 11.08 9.68
CA ASP A 69 -14.75 9.64 9.62
C ASP A 69 -13.84 9.26 8.44
N PHE A 70 -13.22 10.27 7.81
CA PHE A 70 -12.26 10.12 6.73
C PHE A 70 -11.15 9.13 7.08
N SER A 71 -10.90 8.22 6.14
CA SER A 71 -9.74 7.34 6.20
C SER A 71 -9.21 7.07 4.80
N MET A 72 -7.91 6.89 4.71
CA MET A 72 -7.21 6.65 3.47
C MET A 72 -6.25 5.49 3.64
N VAL A 73 -6.24 4.59 2.66
CA VAL A 73 -5.28 3.50 2.56
C VAL A 73 -4.56 3.63 1.23
N THR A 74 -3.23 3.54 1.26
CA THR A 74 -2.41 3.67 0.06
C THR A 74 -1.40 2.53 0.03
N VAL A 75 -1.38 1.79 -1.08
CA VAL A 75 -0.30 0.84 -1.35
C VAL A 75 0.89 1.64 -1.87
N THR A 76 1.94 1.75 -1.05
CA THR A 76 3.13 2.54 -1.38
C THR A 76 4.24 1.73 -2.05
N HIS A 77 4.18 0.40 -1.94
CA HIS A 77 5.19 -0.50 -2.49
C HIS A 77 4.65 -1.93 -2.63
N ALA A 78 5.06 -2.63 -3.69
CA ALA A 78 4.83 -4.05 -3.88
C ALA A 78 6.01 -4.65 -4.66
N ARG A 79 6.39 -5.88 -4.32
CA ARG A 79 7.40 -6.69 -5.02
C ARG A 79 6.96 -8.14 -4.98
N MET A 80 7.37 -8.93 -5.98
CA MET A 80 7.04 -10.35 -6.04
C MET A 80 8.11 -11.09 -6.83
N GLY A 81 8.79 -12.02 -6.17
CA GLY A 81 9.87 -12.79 -6.78
C GLY A 81 11.04 -11.97 -7.28
N GLU A 82 11.88 -12.64 -8.06
CA GLU A 82 13.06 -12.08 -8.71
C GLU A 82 12.77 -11.78 -10.18
N ALA A 83 13.54 -10.87 -10.79
CA ALA A 83 13.42 -10.50 -12.21
C ALA A 83 14.00 -11.57 -13.15
N VAL A 84 13.42 -12.78 -13.13
CA VAL A 84 13.83 -13.97 -13.91
C VAL A 84 12.62 -14.64 -14.56
N LEU A 85 12.84 -15.37 -15.66
CA LEU A 85 11.76 -16.00 -16.46
C LEU A 85 11.56 -17.50 -16.16
N GLY A 86 12.53 -18.16 -15.51
CA GLY A 86 12.53 -19.61 -15.30
C GLY A 86 11.82 -20.11 -14.04
N ILE A 87 11.42 -19.21 -13.14
CA ILE A 87 10.97 -19.55 -11.78
C ILE A 87 9.65 -18.82 -11.46
N ALA A 88 8.63 -19.58 -11.07
CA ALA A 88 7.44 -19.03 -10.43
C ALA A 88 7.77 -18.61 -8.98
N PRO A 89 7.35 -17.40 -8.54
CA PRO A 89 7.76 -16.84 -7.26
C PRO A 89 7.13 -17.56 -6.07
N ALA A 90 7.82 -17.53 -4.93
CA ALA A 90 7.32 -18.02 -3.64
C ALA A 90 7.15 -16.93 -2.59
N HIS A 91 7.65 -15.72 -2.86
CA HIS A 91 7.71 -14.64 -1.88
C HIS A 91 7.30 -13.31 -2.49
N ALA A 92 6.64 -12.48 -1.66
CA ALA A 92 6.31 -11.09 -1.92
C ALA A 92 6.42 -10.26 -0.63
#